data_AF-A0A9E3TAZ7-F1
#
_entry.id   AF-A0A9E3TAZ7-F1
#
_cell.length_a   1.000
_cell.length_b   1.000
_cell.length_c   1.000
_cell.angle_alpha   90.00
_cell.angle_beta   90.00
_cell.angle_gamma   90.00
#
_symmetry.space_group_name_H-M   'P 1'
#
loop_
_entity.id
_entity.type
_entity.pdbx_description
1 polymer ?
#
loop_
_entity_poly.entity_id
_entity_poly.type
_entity_poly.pdbx_seq_one_letter_code
_entity_poly.pdbx_strand_id
1 'polypeptide(L)' 'MAKDSVAFALKDRVTHSVFGLGTISGVNDKYTTIVFDERGTKKFVTSLVQLGHSTTPAPGRSSRAKKVGAAGST' A
#
# COMPACT_ATOMS: atom_id res chain seq x y z
N MET A 1 17.63 17.35 -9.78
CA MET A 1 17.10 16.41 -8.77
C MET A 1 15.83 15.79 -9.34
N ALA A 2 15.61 14.49 -9.11
CA ALA A 2 14.75 13.60 -9.90
C ALA A 2 13.40 14.22 -10.26
N LYS A 3 13.11 14.22 -11.57
CA LYS A 3 11.80 14.55 -12.11
C LYS A 3 10.95 13.32 -11.84
N ASP A 4 10.34 13.29 -10.66
CA ASP A 4 9.51 12.21 -10.16
C ASP A 4 8.21 12.11 -10.98
N SER A 5 8.34 11.76 -12.26
CA SER A 5 7.27 11.11 -13.02
C SER A 5 7.16 9.71 -12.46
N VAL A 6 6.63 9.59 -11.23
CA VAL A 6 6.66 8.32 -10.52
C VAL A 6 5.64 7.39 -11.13
N ALA A 7 6.13 6.49 -11.96
CA ALA A 7 5.37 5.32 -12.36
C ALA A 7 5.15 4.48 -11.10
N PHE A 8 3.94 4.50 -10.57
CA PHE A 8 3.54 3.67 -9.45
C PHE A 8 3.70 2.18 -9.79
N ALA A 9 4.45 1.46 -8.96
CA ALA A 9 4.75 0.05 -9.16
C ALA A 9 3.88 -0.85 -8.28
N LEU A 10 3.81 -2.14 -8.63
CA LEU A 10 3.21 -3.15 -7.76
C LEU A 10 3.93 -3.19 -6.41
N LYS A 11 3.15 -3.34 -5.34
CA LYS A 11 3.58 -3.34 -3.93
C LYS A 11 4.11 -1.99 -3.42
N ASP A 12 3.99 -0.93 -4.20
CA ASP A 12 4.38 0.41 -3.76
C ASP A 12 3.39 0.97 -2.72
N ARG A 13 3.91 1.79 -1.80
CA ARG A 13 3.13 2.39 -0.70
C ARG A 13 2.68 3.79 -1.08
N VAL A 14 1.38 3.97 -1.03
CA VAL A 14 0.71 5.19 -1.47
C VAL A 14 -0.24 5.69 -0.41
N THR A 15 -0.51 6.99 -0.42
CA THR A 15 -1.55 7.62 0.37
C THR A 15 -2.56 8.28 -0.54
N HIS A 16 -3.84 8.21 -0.16
CA HIS A 16 -4.93 8.86 -0.87
C HIS A 16 -5.70 9.75 0.10
N SER A 17 -6.02 10.98 -0.29
CA SER A 17 -6.62 11.99 0.62
C SER A 17 -7.91 11.53 1.30
N VAL A 18 -8.71 10.70 0.63
CA VAL A 18 -10.00 10.19 1.13
C VAL A 18 -9.90 8.81 1.81
N PHE A 19 -9.00 7.94 1.32
CA PHE A 19 -8.94 6.53 1.74
C PHE A 19 -7.78 6.24 2.69
N GLY A 20 -6.84 7.17 2.85
CA GLY A 20 -5.66 7.01 3.69
C GLY A 20 -4.55 6.19 3.01
N LEU A 21 -3.78 5.49 3.84
CA LEU A 21 -2.65 4.68 3.41
C LEU A 21 -3.10 3.39 2.71
N GLY A 22 -2.40 3.02 1.65
CA GLY A 22 -2.63 1.80 0.91
C GLY A 22 -1.40 1.27 0.18
N THR A 23 -1.50 0.03 -0.26
CA THR A 23 -0.49 -0.65 -1.08
C THR A 23 -1.06 -0.97 -2.44
N ILE A 24 -0.30 -0.69 -3.50
CA ILE A 24 -0.70 -1.08 -4.85
C ILE A 24 -0.63 -2.59 -5.00
N SER A 25 -1.76 -3.23 -5.28
CA SER A 25 -1.82 -4.67 -5.52
C SER A 25 -1.87 -5.02 -7.00
N GLY A 26 -2.22 -4.06 -7.87
CA GLY A 26 -2.37 -4.27 -9.30
C GLY A 26 -2.24 -2.95 -10.06
N VAL A 27 -1.48 -2.94 -11.14
CA VAL A 27 -1.41 -1.79 -12.07
C VAL A 27 -1.77 -2.32 -13.45
N ASN A 28 -2.81 -1.76 -14.04
CA ASN A 28 -3.17 -1.94 -15.44
C ASN A 28 -3.19 -0.59 -16.14
N ASP A 29 -3.26 -0.63 -17.47
CA ASP A 29 -3.28 0.56 -18.32
C ASP A 29 -4.41 1.54 -17.97
N LYS A 30 -5.64 1.00 -17.79
CA LYS A 30 -6.81 1.82 -17.41
C LYS A 30 -7.04 1.94 -15.91
N TYR A 31 -6.62 0.95 -15.12
CA TYR A 31 -7.02 0.86 -13.72
C TYR A 31 -5.88 0.46 -12.79
N THR A 32 -5.83 1.11 -11.64
CA THR A 32 -4.93 0.77 -10.53
C THR A 32 -5.74 0.22 -9.37
N THR A 33 -5.34 -0.96 -8.90
CA THR A 33 -5.94 -1.65 -7.75
C THR A 33 -5.06 -1.44 -6.52
N ILE A 34 -5.62 -0.84 -5.49
CA ILE A 34 -4.91 -0.45 -4.26
C ILE A 34 -5.64 -1.08 -3.07
N VAL A 35 -4.88 -1.71 -2.19
CA VAL A 35 -5.35 -2.29 -0.93
C VAL A 35 -5.08 -1.26 0.16
N PHE A 36 -6.12 -0.55 0.58
CA PHE A 36 -6.06 0.37 1.71
C PHE A 36 -6.09 -0.40 3.02
N ASP A 37 -5.31 0.05 3.97
CA ASP A 37 -5.19 -0.61 5.27
C ASP A 37 -6.52 -0.50 6.05
N GLU A 38 -7.23 0.63 5.94
CA GLU A 38 -8.50 0.88 6.64
C GLU A 38 -9.75 0.51 5.83
N ARG A 39 -9.69 0.63 4.50
CA ARG A 39 -10.87 0.50 3.63
C ARG A 39 -10.84 -0.70 2.68
N GLY A 40 -9.79 -1.52 2.76
CA GLY A 40 -9.61 -2.70 1.93
C GLY A 40 -9.30 -2.37 0.47
N THR A 41 -9.56 -3.33 -0.42
CA THR A 41 -9.22 -3.22 -1.84
C THR A 41 -10.17 -2.29 -2.60
N LYS A 42 -9.62 -1.28 -3.27
CA LYS A 42 -10.34 -0.36 -4.16
C LYS A 42 -9.65 -0.32 -5.53
N LYS A 43 -10.45 -0.09 -6.56
CA LYS A 43 -9.98 0.03 -7.95
C LYS A 43 -10.30 1.42 -8.45
N PHE A 44 -9.28 2.11 -8.97
CA PHE A 44 -9.41 3.45 -9.51
C PHE A 44 -8.95 3.48 -10.96
N VAL A 45 -9.39 4.50 -11.70
CA VAL A 45 -8.89 4.78 -13.03
C VAL A 45 -7.50 5.41 -12.90
N THR A 46 -6.49 4.81 -13.52
CA THR A 46 -5.07 5.24 -13.38
C THR A 46 -4.87 6.71 -13.77
N SER A 47 -5.63 7.20 -14.76
CA SER A 47 -5.57 8.59 -15.22
C SER A 47 -6.27 9.60 -14.29
N LEU A 48 -7.21 9.15 -13.45
CA LEU A 48 -7.98 10.02 -12.55
C LEU A 48 -7.55 9.94 -11.08
N VAL A 49 -6.82 8.88 -10.71
CA VAL A 49 -6.41 8.66 -9.33
C VAL A 49 -5.24 9.57 -8.98
N GLN A 50 -5.37 10.32 -7.88
CA GLN A 50 -4.30 11.13 -7.33
C GLN A 50 -3.77 10.42 -6.08
N LEU A 51 -2.52 9.96 -6.15
CA LEU A 51 -1.84 9.23 -5.08
C LEU A 51 -0.60 10.02 -4.66
N GLY A 52 -0.38 10.13 -3.36
CA GLY A 52 0.89 10.60 -2.81
C GLY A 52 1.79 9.41 -2.50
N HIS A 53 3.11 9.56 -2.70
CA HIS A 53 4.07 8.59 -2.17
C HIS A 53 4.09 8.67 -0.64
N SER A 54 4.05 7.51 -0.01
CA SER A 54 4.19 7.42 1.44
C SER A 54 5.32 6.46 1.79
N THR A 55 6.33 6.98 2.47
CA THR A 55 7.39 6.19 3.13
C THR A 55 6.93 5.56 4.43
N THR A 56 5.69 5.83 4.87
CA THR A 56 5.09 5.15 6.02
C THR A 56 5.03 3.65 5.73
N PRO A 57 5.71 2.80 6.52
CA PRO A 57 5.69 1.37 6.31
C PRO A 57 4.25 0.83 6.39
N ALA A 58 3.99 -0.29 5.69
CA ALA A 58 2.81 -1.10 5.97
C ALA A 58 2.60 -1.21 7.47
N PRO A 59 1.42 -0.86 8.04
CA PRO A 59 1.11 -1.30 9.40
C PRO A 59 1.32 -2.78 9.30
N GLY A 60 2.38 -3.26 9.97
CA GLY A 60 2.87 -4.61 9.78
C GLY A 60 1.64 -5.45 9.91
N ARG A 61 1.23 -6.11 8.80
CA ARG A 61 0.13 -7.06 8.90
C ARG A 61 0.57 -7.86 10.09
N SER A 62 -0.22 -7.83 11.16
CA SER A 62 -0.13 -8.87 12.13
C SER A 62 -0.48 -10.09 11.28
N SER A 63 0.55 -10.65 10.62
CA SER A 63 0.76 -12.06 10.65
C SER A 63 0.45 -12.33 12.09
N ARG A 64 -0.73 -12.87 12.31
CA ARG A 64 -0.96 -13.84 13.34
C ARG A 64 0.26 -14.73 13.25
N ALA A 65 1.32 -14.29 13.90
CA ALA A 65 2.56 -14.99 14.01
C ALA A 65 2.03 -16.25 14.64
N LYS A 66 2.13 -17.35 13.88
CA LYS A 66 2.05 -18.64 14.50
C LYS A 66 2.94 -18.49 15.73
N LYS A 67 2.32 -18.58 16.91
CA LYS A 67 3.02 -18.71 18.17
C LYS A 67 3.77 -20.04 18.08
N VAL A 68 4.90 -20.01 17.38
CA VAL A 68 5.91 -21.05 17.33
C VAL A 68 7.21 -20.33 17.64
N GLY A 69 7.66 -20.49 18.88
CA GLY A 69 9.01 -20.13 19.30
C GLY A 69 9.12 -19.11 20.43
N ALA A 70 9.28 -19.63 21.65
CA ALA A 70 10.19 -19.11 22.69
C ALA A 70 9.93 -17.70 23.27
N ALA A 71 9.13 -17.65 24.34
CA ALA A 71 9.43 -16.80 25.48
C ALA A 71 10.26 -17.63 26.46
N GLY A 72 11.58 -17.54 26.33
CA GLY A 72 12.54 -17.90 27.36
C GLY A 72 13.31 -16.64 27.70
N SER A 73 12.82 -15.88 28.67
CA SER A 73 13.57 -14.88 29.44
C SER A 73 12.71 -14.34 30.58
N THR A 74 12.63 -15.17 31.63
CA THR A 74 12.50 -14.90 33.09
C THR A 74 11.73 -16.07 33.70
#